data_AF-A0A7Z0ELW4-F1
#
_entry.id   AF-A0A7Z0ELW4-F1
#
_cell.length_a   1.000
_cell.length_b   1.000
_cell.length_c   1.000
_cell.angle_alpha   90.00
_cell.angle_beta   90.00
_cell.angle_gamma   90.00
#
_symmetry.space_group_name_H-M   'P 1'
#
loop_
_entity.id
_entity.type
_entity.pdbx_description
1 polymer ?
#
loop_
_entity_poly.entity_id
_entity_poly.type
_entity_poly.pdbx_seq_one_letter_code
_entity_poly.pdbx_strand_id
1 'polypeptide(L)'
;MAHFAHHSSTNECTRRYGGIDSADHLYAGKQVNRWLRAQGLSQRRLRFDGDFQRGGACHRVTLPATDEYPAITFEFTSHLGAGLERLLDDSETSPSTWLAKDNPPLVRRFIGEHGHALRFRMRTEGLDRVMDIGVVPSNRLPEWYPLSDFSLGPEGFAGPGLRTPPRDPRTQRKAAPARKPHPSVHAPPLVEQMMAGLRNSLDKRDRASAKHFATRLRPYLSTDDPGAVRHRTRIQELLTEATRLLGRSSVDSLIMMIPNKPVDPPSTSST
;
A
#
# COMPACT_ATOMS: atom_id res chain seq x y z
N MET A 1 3.80 -35.60 -1.46
CA MET A 1 4.98 -35.02 -2.15
C MET A 1 4.50 -33.74 -2.82
N ALA A 2 4.79 -32.57 -2.24
CA ALA A 2 4.32 -31.29 -2.77
C ALA A 2 5.38 -30.75 -3.74
N HIS A 3 5.07 -30.75 -5.04
CA HIS A 3 5.88 -30.09 -6.05
C HIS A 3 5.55 -28.60 -6.04
N PHE A 4 6.43 -27.79 -5.43
CA PHE A 4 6.43 -26.36 -5.69
C PHE A 4 6.91 -26.15 -7.12
N ALA A 5 6.01 -25.72 -8.00
CA ALA A 5 6.35 -25.31 -9.35
C ALA A 5 7.26 -24.08 -9.28
N HIS A 6 8.57 -24.31 -9.41
CA HIS A 6 9.54 -23.27 -9.70
C HIS A 6 9.33 -22.79 -11.15
N HIS A 7 8.40 -21.86 -11.34
CA HIS A 7 8.45 -21.03 -12.54
C HIS A 7 9.52 -19.96 -12.34
N SER A 8 10.75 -20.31 -12.70
CA SER A 8 11.82 -19.35 -12.97
C SER A 8 11.53 -18.65 -14.30
N SER A 9 10.78 -17.56 -14.26
CA SER A 9 10.79 -16.57 -15.32
C SER A 9 11.42 -15.29 -14.77
N THR A 10 12.72 -15.11 -15.00
CA THR A 10 13.38 -13.79 -15.16
C THR A 10 13.17 -12.72 -14.08
N ASN A 11 12.81 -13.09 -12.85
CA ASN A 11 12.60 -12.13 -11.76
C ASN A 11 13.87 -12.05 -10.91
N GLU A 12 14.66 -11.00 -11.10
CA GLU A 12 15.89 -10.70 -10.34
C GLU A 12 15.65 -10.43 -8.84
N CYS A 13 14.40 -10.52 -8.35
CA CYS A 13 14.07 -10.33 -6.96
C CYS A 13 14.35 -11.58 -6.11
N THR A 14 15.57 -11.68 -5.57
CA THR A 14 15.91 -12.67 -4.52
C THR A 14 15.28 -12.25 -3.18
N ARG A 15 14.39 -13.08 -2.63
CA ARG A 15 13.63 -12.78 -1.38
C ARG A 15 14.54 -12.76 -0.14
N ARG A 16 14.56 -11.65 0.60
CA ARG A 16 15.10 -11.56 1.99
C ARG A 16 14.02 -11.50 3.08
N TYR A 17 12.77 -11.18 2.73
CA TYR A 17 11.64 -11.08 3.67
C TYR A 17 10.44 -11.91 3.19
N GLY A 18 9.96 -12.85 4.03
CA GLY A 18 8.98 -13.88 3.68
C GLY A 18 7.49 -13.52 3.83
N GLY A 19 7.17 -12.26 4.14
CA GLY A 19 5.78 -11.82 4.27
C GLY A 19 5.04 -11.78 2.93
N ILE A 20 3.73 -12.03 2.92
CA ILE A 20 2.91 -12.01 1.69
C ILE A 20 2.95 -10.65 0.96
N ASP A 21 3.17 -9.57 1.71
CA ASP A 21 3.28 -8.19 1.21
C ASP A 21 4.62 -7.90 0.53
N SER A 22 5.65 -8.73 0.75
CA SER A 22 6.95 -8.57 0.09
C SER A 22 6.88 -8.92 -1.40
N ALA A 23 5.87 -9.68 -1.82
CA ALA A 23 5.65 -10.07 -3.20
C ALA A 23 4.76 -9.10 -3.99
N ASP A 24 4.30 -8.01 -3.37
CA ASP A 24 3.35 -7.10 -4.01
C ASP A 24 3.88 -6.51 -5.33
N HIS A 25 5.19 -6.33 -5.46
CA HIS A 25 5.81 -5.87 -6.69
C HIS A 25 5.64 -6.86 -7.87
N LEU A 26 5.62 -8.17 -7.60
CA LEU A 26 5.34 -9.19 -8.63
C LEU A 26 3.87 -9.18 -9.05
N TYR A 27 2.97 -8.98 -8.08
CA TYR A 27 1.54 -8.97 -8.37
C TYR A 27 1.07 -7.66 -9.00
N ALA A 28 1.71 -6.53 -8.68
CA ALA A 28 1.34 -5.23 -9.23
C ALA A 28 1.42 -5.23 -10.75
N GLY A 29 2.55 -5.66 -11.31
CA GLY A 29 2.72 -5.77 -12.76
C GLY A 29 1.75 -6.74 -13.42
N LYS A 30 1.44 -7.89 -12.77
CA LYS A 30 0.48 -8.87 -13.27
C LYS A 30 -0.95 -8.28 -13.33
N GLN A 31 -1.37 -7.59 -12.27
CA GLN A 31 -2.71 -6.98 -12.21
C GLN A 31 -2.88 -5.88 -13.25
N VAL A 32 -1.88 -5.00 -13.41
CA VAL A 32 -1.93 -3.94 -14.43
C VAL A 32 -1.95 -4.54 -15.83
N ASN A 33 -1.10 -5.51 -16.15
CA ASN A 33 -1.12 -6.13 -17.49
C ASN A 33 -2.42 -6.90 -17.79
N ARG A 34 -3.10 -7.45 -16.77
CA ARG A 34 -4.44 -8.02 -16.92
C ARG A 34 -5.47 -6.92 -17.19
N TRP A 35 -5.40 -5.81 -16.47
CA TRP A 35 -6.27 -4.64 -16.63
C TRP A 35 -6.08 -3.94 -17.98
N LEU A 36 -4.84 -3.78 -18.47
CA LEU A 36 -4.54 -3.26 -19.80
C LEU A 36 -5.18 -4.15 -20.88
N ARG A 37 -4.99 -5.46 -20.78
CA ARG A 37 -5.60 -6.41 -21.72
C ARG A 37 -7.13 -6.34 -21.70
N ALA A 38 -7.74 -6.18 -20.54
CA ALA A 38 -9.20 -6.04 -20.40
C ALA A 38 -9.73 -4.76 -21.08
N GLN A 39 -8.90 -3.74 -21.24
CA GLN A 39 -9.20 -2.51 -21.99
C GLN A 39 -8.83 -2.59 -23.48
N GLY A 40 -8.35 -3.74 -23.96
CA GLY A 40 -7.88 -3.89 -25.34
C GLY A 40 -6.49 -3.29 -25.60
N LEU A 41 -5.73 -2.97 -24.56
CA LEU A 41 -4.38 -2.41 -24.65
C LEU A 41 -3.31 -3.50 -24.62
N SER A 42 -2.19 -3.24 -25.29
CA SER A 42 -1.02 -4.10 -25.28
C SER A 42 -0.42 -4.20 -23.87
N GLN A 43 -0.02 -5.42 -23.51
CA GLN A 43 0.75 -5.65 -22.29
C GLN A 43 2.12 -5.01 -22.41
N ARG A 44 2.69 -4.57 -21.28
CA ARG A 44 3.99 -3.92 -21.23
C ARG A 44 4.97 -4.74 -20.42
N ARG A 45 6.21 -4.79 -20.89
CA ARG A 45 7.32 -5.42 -20.18
C ARG A 45 7.66 -4.60 -18.94
N LEU A 46 7.64 -5.25 -17.78
CA LEU A 46 7.96 -4.64 -16.50
C LEU A 46 9.47 -4.34 -16.42
N ARG A 47 9.80 -3.17 -15.88
CA ARG A 47 11.15 -2.82 -15.42
C ARG A 47 11.13 -2.78 -13.89
N PHE A 48 12.06 -3.48 -13.27
CA PHE A 48 12.22 -3.50 -11.82
C PHE A 48 13.44 -2.67 -11.45
N ASP A 49 13.30 -1.85 -10.43
CA ASP A 49 14.40 -1.13 -9.79
C ASP A 49 14.44 -1.51 -8.31
N GLY A 50 15.65 -1.69 -7.78
CA GLY A 50 15.86 -2.19 -6.43
C GLY A 50 17.28 -2.70 -6.20
N ASP A 51 17.56 -3.03 -4.95
CA ASP A 51 18.88 -3.47 -4.49
C ASP A 51 19.13 -4.98 -4.75
N PHE A 52 18.68 -5.50 -5.89
CA PHE A 52 18.67 -6.93 -6.19
C PHE A 52 20.05 -7.58 -6.15
N GLN A 53 21.06 -6.88 -6.67
CA GLN A 53 22.45 -7.33 -6.69
C GLN A 53 23.05 -7.51 -5.27
N ARG A 54 22.44 -6.88 -4.26
CA ARG A 54 22.84 -6.96 -2.85
C ARG A 54 21.86 -7.80 -2.00
N GLY A 55 20.93 -8.50 -2.65
CA GLY A 55 19.85 -9.22 -1.99
C GLY A 55 18.87 -8.30 -1.23
N GLY A 56 18.73 -7.06 -1.69
CA GLY A 56 17.85 -6.04 -1.11
C GLY A 56 16.44 -6.04 -1.71
N ALA A 57 15.68 -4.98 -1.46
CA ALA A 57 14.27 -4.89 -1.80
C ALA A 57 14.03 -4.31 -3.21
N CYS A 58 12.88 -4.65 -3.79
CA CYS A 58 12.35 -3.91 -4.94
C CYS A 58 11.85 -2.55 -4.44
N HIS A 59 12.38 -1.48 -5.03
CA HIS A 59 11.97 -0.11 -4.73
C HIS A 59 10.88 0.34 -5.69
N ARG A 60 10.95 -0.08 -6.95
CA ARG A 60 10.03 0.40 -7.98
C ARG A 60 9.75 -0.65 -9.04
N VAL A 61 8.54 -0.58 -9.58
CA VAL A 61 8.15 -1.30 -10.79
C VAL A 61 7.59 -0.29 -11.78
N THR A 62 8.14 -0.26 -12.98
CA THR A 62 7.70 0.63 -14.05
C THR A 62 7.24 -0.18 -15.25
N LEU A 63 6.02 0.10 -15.72
CA LEU A 63 5.57 -0.25 -17.06
C LEU A 63 5.89 0.96 -17.94
N PRO A 64 6.82 0.86 -18.91
CA PRO A 64 7.23 1.99 -19.74
C PRO A 64 6.07 2.64 -20.47
N ALA A 65 6.26 3.90 -20.87
CA ALA A 65 5.35 4.59 -21.77
C ALA A 65 5.28 3.89 -23.14
N THR A 66 4.19 4.13 -23.84
CA THR A 66 4.02 3.84 -25.28
C THR A 66 3.72 5.16 -25.99
N ASP A 67 3.72 5.16 -27.31
CA ASP A 67 3.43 6.37 -28.09
C ASP A 67 2.09 7.04 -27.71
N GLU A 68 1.10 6.23 -27.29
CA GLU A 68 -0.25 6.72 -26.96
C GLU A 68 -0.50 6.95 -25.45
N TYR A 69 0.35 6.41 -24.56
CA TYR A 69 0.00 6.29 -23.14
C TYR A 69 1.22 6.44 -22.23
N PRO A 70 1.06 7.09 -21.06
CA PRO A 70 2.17 7.38 -20.16
C PRO A 70 2.71 6.11 -19.50
N ALA A 71 3.90 6.22 -18.90
CA ALA A 71 4.43 5.17 -18.05
C ALA A 71 3.54 4.98 -16.81
N ILE A 72 3.53 3.76 -16.25
CA ILE A 72 2.85 3.47 -14.98
C ILE A 72 3.92 3.02 -14.00
N THR A 73 4.08 3.76 -12.92
CA THR A 73 5.17 3.59 -11.97
C THR A 73 4.64 3.32 -10.57
N PHE A 74 5.03 2.18 -10.00
CA PHE A 74 4.71 1.77 -8.63
C PHE A 74 5.90 2.04 -7.73
N GLU A 75 5.71 2.86 -6.69
CA GLU A 75 6.74 3.20 -5.71
C GLU A 75 6.51 2.45 -4.40
N PHE A 76 7.49 1.64 -3.99
CA PHE A 76 7.44 0.77 -2.83
C PHE A 76 8.27 1.29 -1.64
N THR A 77 9.12 2.29 -1.83
CA THR A 77 9.85 2.94 -0.71
C THR A 77 8.90 3.77 0.15
N SER A 78 9.30 4.03 1.39
CA SER A 78 8.49 4.80 2.35
C SER A 78 8.95 6.24 2.57
N HIS A 79 9.98 6.69 1.84
CA HIS A 79 10.56 8.01 1.96
C HIS A 79 10.96 8.57 0.59
N LEU A 80 11.17 9.89 0.50
CA LEU A 80 11.83 10.52 -0.64
C LEU A 80 13.34 10.46 -0.41
N GLY A 81 14.02 9.58 -1.12
CA GLY A 81 15.49 9.57 -1.17
C GLY A 81 15.99 10.34 -2.38
N ALA A 82 17.25 10.76 -2.37
CA ALA A 82 17.87 11.54 -3.46
C ALA A 82 17.70 10.90 -4.85
N GLY A 83 17.71 9.56 -4.95
CA GLY A 83 17.46 8.86 -6.22
C GLY A 83 16.02 8.99 -6.73
N LEU A 84 15.03 8.93 -5.83
CA LEU A 84 13.62 9.14 -6.18
C LEU A 84 13.36 10.61 -6.52
N GLU A 85 13.95 11.56 -5.80
CA GLU A 85 13.82 12.99 -6.11
C GLU A 85 14.31 13.32 -7.52
N ARG A 86 15.53 12.89 -7.88
CA ARG A 86 16.05 13.08 -9.25
C ARG A 86 15.12 12.50 -10.31
N LEU A 87 14.56 11.31 -10.05
CA LEU A 87 13.67 10.65 -11.01
C LEU A 87 12.32 11.35 -11.15
N LEU A 88 11.84 12.01 -10.10
CA LEU A 88 10.62 12.82 -10.17
C LEU A 88 10.88 14.10 -10.95
N ASP A 89 12.03 14.73 -10.72
CA ASP A 89 12.43 15.94 -11.44
C ASP A 89 12.67 15.63 -12.93
N ASP A 90 13.29 14.49 -13.26
CA ASP A 90 13.44 14.01 -14.64
C ASP A 90 12.09 13.65 -15.28
N SER A 91 11.11 13.20 -14.49
CA SER A 91 9.80 12.79 -15.00
C SER A 91 8.92 13.95 -15.48
N GLU A 92 9.29 15.20 -15.19
CA GLU A 92 8.66 16.37 -15.81
C GLU A 92 8.80 16.35 -17.34
N THR A 93 9.82 15.65 -17.87
CA THR A 93 10.06 15.52 -19.31
C THR A 93 9.36 14.33 -19.96
N SER A 94 8.79 13.40 -19.18
CA SER A 94 8.18 12.16 -19.68
C SER A 94 6.97 11.76 -18.84
N PRO A 95 5.75 11.75 -19.42
CA PRO A 95 4.53 11.58 -18.63
C PRO A 95 4.49 10.18 -17.98
N SER A 96 4.33 10.16 -16.66
CA SER A 96 4.28 8.96 -15.82
C SER A 96 3.17 9.09 -14.79
N THR A 97 2.29 8.09 -14.72
CA THR A 97 1.34 7.94 -13.62
C THR A 97 1.99 7.19 -12.47
N TRP A 98 2.17 7.87 -11.34
CA TRP A 98 2.81 7.33 -10.15
C TRP A 98 1.77 6.81 -9.14
N LEU A 99 2.00 5.61 -8.61
CA LEU A 99 1.21 4.99 -7.56
C LEU A 99 2.10 4.68 -6.36
N ALA A 100 1.82 5.31 -5.22
CA ALA A 100 2.59 5.11 -3.99
C ALA A 100 1.97 4.01 -3.11
N LYS A 101 2.78 3.07 -2.61
CA LYS A 101 2.32 2.09 -1.61
C LYS A 101 2.16 2.76 -0.24
N ASP A 102 3.29 3.05 0.40
CA ASP A 102 3.37 3.62 1.75
C ASP A 102 4.41 4.75 1.81
N ASN A 103 4.30 5.73 0.89
CA ASN A 103 5.22 6.87 0.79
C ASN A 103 4.50 8.21 1.07
N PRO A 104 4.31 8.63 2.34
CA PRO A 104 3.63 9.87 2.67
C PRO A 104 4.28 11.14 2.08
N PRO A 105 5.62 11.27 2.05
CA PRO A 105 6.25 12.41 1.40
C PRO A 105 5.92 12.52 -0.10
N LEU A 106 5.97 11.41 -0.85
CA LEU A 106 5.59 11.39 -2.27
C LEU A 106 4.10 11.74 -2.49
N VAL A 107 3.23 11.20 -1.64
CA VAL A 107 1.78 11.52 -1.68
C VAL A 107 1.55 13.01 -1.46
N ARG A 108 2.25 13.64 -0.50
CA ARG A 108 2.14 15.09 -0.26
C ARG A 108 2.65 15.91 -1.44
N ARG A 109 3.75 15.51 -2.07
CA ARG A 109 4.30 16.17 -3.27
C ARG A 109 3.26 16.20 -4.38
N PHE A 110 2.72 15.05 -4.77
CA PHE A 110 1.70 14.99 -5.84
C PHE A 110 0.39 15.70 -5.48
N ILE A 111 -0.03 15.68 -4.22
CA ILE A 111 -1.16 16.51 -3.77
C ILE A 111 -0.88 18.00 -4.02
N GLY A 112 0.33 18.47 -3.71
CA GLY A 112 0.72 19.86 -3.93
C GLY A 112 0.79 20.23 -5.42
N GLU A 113 1.30 19.33 -6.26
CA GLU A 113 1.52 19.55 -7.69
C GLU A 113 0.25 19.36 -8.53
N HIS A 114 -0.60 18.39 -8.19
CA HIS A 114 -1.72 17.93 -9.03
C HIS A 114 -3.08 18.01 -8.34
N GLY A 115 -3.13 18.49 -7.08
CA GLY A 115 -4.35 18.52 -6.27
C GLY A 115 -4.84 17.14 -5.80
N HIS A 116 -4.13 16.06 -6.17
CA HIS A 116 -4.42 14.70 -5.75
C HIS A 116 -3.17 13.82 -5.87
N ALA A 117 -3.18 12.66 -5.22
CA ALA A 117 -2.18 11.61 -5.41
C ALA A 117 -2.85 10.26 -5.58
N LEU A 118 -2.16 9.33 -6.25
CA LEU A 118 -2.58 7.95 -6.36
C LEU A 118 -1.77 7.06 -5.43
N ARG A 119 -2.48 6.16 -4.76
CA ARG A 119 -1.93 5.07 -3.97
C ARG A 119 -2.40 3.74 -4.55
N PHE A 120 -1.74 2.67 -4.15
CA PHE A 120 -2.23 1.32 -4.43
C PHE A 120 -2.11 0.45 -3.19
N ARG A 121 -2.96 -0.58 -3.11
CA ARG A 121 -2.85 -1.66 -2.15
C ARG A 121 -3.22 -2.98 -2.83
N MET A 122 -2.68 -4.06 -2.30
CA MET A 122 -3.02 -5.41 -2.73
C MET A 122 -3.84 -6.08 -1.64
N ARG A 123 -5.04 -6.55 -1.98
CA ARG A 123 -5.87 -7.38 -1.09
C ARG A 123 -5.84 -8.83 -1.56
N THR A 124 -6.06 -9.76 -0.63
CA THR A 124 -6.21 -11.18 -0.96
C THR A 124 -7.71 -11.49 -1.01
N GLU A 125 -8.19 -11.97 -2.15
CA GLU A 125 -9.56 -12.43 -2.35
C GLU A 125 -9.52 -13.90 -2.80
N GLY A 126 -9.86 -14.81 -1.89
CA GLY A 126 -9.70 -16.24 -2.12
C GLY A 126 -8.24 -16.61 -2.40
N LEU A 127 -7.97 -17.12 -3.60
CA LEU A 127 -6.62 -17.46 -4.08
C LEU A 127 -5.96 -16.34 -4.90
N ASP A 128 -6.67 -15.24 -5.14
CA ASP A 128 -6.20 -14.12 -5.96
C ASP A 128 -5.67 -12.95 -5.12
N ARG A 129 -4.70 -12.23 -5.68
CA ARG A 129 -4.24 -10.92 -5.17
C ARG A 129 -4.82 -9.82 -6.04
N VAL A 130 -5.81 -9.10 -5.56
CA VAL A 130 -6.48 -8.01 -6.29
C VAL A 130 -5.87 -6.66 -5.94
N MET A 131 -5.90 -5.74 -6.88
CA MET A 131 -5.37 -4.38 -6.70
C MET A 131 -6.53 -3.39 -6.54
N ASP A 132 -6.44 -2.57 -5.49
CA ASP A 132 -7.23 -1.35 -5.38
C ASP A 132 -6.32 -0.13 -5.57
N ILE A 133 -6.88 0.92 -6.18
CA ILE A 133 -6.28 2.23 -6.33
C ILE A 133 -6.91 3.18 -5.32
N GLY A 134 -6.09 3.87 -4.56
CA GLY A 134 -6.49 4.89 -3.60
C GLY A 134 -6.33 6.27 -4.21
N VAL A 135 -7.40 7.04 -4.34
CA VAL A 135 -7.32 8.45 -4.75
C VAL A 135 -7.28 9.31 -3.50
N VAL A 136 -6.22 10.10 -3.35
CA VAL A 136 -5.98 10.95 -2.18
C VAL A 136 -6.14 12.41 -2.59
N PRO A 137 -7.27 13.07 -2.30
CA PRO A 137 -7.43 14.50 -2.54
C PRO A 137 -6.72 15.32 -1.44
N SER A 138 -6.51 16.61 -1.67
CA SER A 138 -5.64 17.44 -0.81
C SER A 138 -5.96 17.45 0.70
N ASN A 139 -7.21 17.20 1.09
CA ASN A 139 -7.66 17.30 2.49
C ASN A 139 -8.51 16.10 2.95
N ARG A 140 -8.39 14.91 2.34
CA ARG A 140 -9.15 13.72 2.79
C ARG A 140 -8.30 12.46 2.81
N LEU A 141 -8.81 11.46 3.51
CA LEU A 141 -8.26 10.11 3.47
C LEU A 141 -8.40 9.52 2.06
N PRO A 142 -7.53 8.54 1.70
CA PRO A 142 -7.64 7.85 0.42
C PRO A 142 -9.02 7.17 0.26
N GLU A 143 -9.69 7.46 -0.85
CA GLU A 143 -10.85 6.69 -1.30
C GLU A 143 -10.36 5.53 -2.17
N TRP A 144 -10.72 4.30 -1.81
CA TRP A 144 -10.21 3.09 -2.47
C TRP A 144 -11.22 2.52 -3.45
N TYR A 145 -10.77 2.27 -4.67
CA TYR A 145 -11.56 1.74 -5.78
C TYR A 145 -10.84 0.53 -6.40
N PRO A 146 -11.54 -0.51 -6.85
CA PRO A 146 -10.94 -1.58 -7.64
C PRO A 146 -10.23 -1.02 -8.88
N LEU A 147 -9.10 -1.61 -9.28
CA LEU A 147 -8.39 -1.22 -10.52
C LEU A 147 -9.31 -1.28 -11.75
N SER A 148 -10.30 -2.19 -11.77
CA SER A 148 -11.28 -2.32 -12.85
C SER A 148 -12.14 -1.09 -13.08
N ASP A 149 -12.22 -0.19 -12.10
CA ASP A 149 -13.03 1.02 -12.19
C ASP A 149 -12.29 2.17 -12.88
N PHE A 150 -11.00 1.98 -13.18
CA PHE A 150 -10.17 2.93 -13.92
C PHE A 150 -10.01 2.53 -15.37
N SER A 151 -9.70 3.52 -16.18
CA SER A 151 -9.20 3.39 -17.54
C SER A 151 -7.86 4.10 -17.69
N LEU A 152 -7.05 3.69 -18.68
CA LEU A 152 -5.84 4.41 -19.04
C LEU A 152 -6.11 5.32 -20.24
N GLY A 153 -5.90 6.61 -20.08
CA GLY A 153 -5.90 7.61 -21.13
C GLY A 153 -4.50 8.17 -21.41
N PRO A 154 -4.37 9.04 -22.43
CA PRO A 154 -3.10 9.72 -22.73
C PRO A 154 -2.55 10.55 -21.57
N GLU A 155 -3.43 11.09 -20.73
CA GLU A 155 -3.08 11.86 -19.52
C GLU A 155 -2.84 10.97 -18.29
N GLY A 156 -2.96 9.65 -18.43
CA GLY A 156 -2.84 8.69 -17.33
C GLY A 156 -4.16 8.09 -16.89
N PHE A 157 -4.28 7.78 -15.60
CA PHE A 157 -5.46 7.11 -15.06
C PHE A 157 -6.68 8.04 -15.11
N ALA A 158 -7.81 7.51 -15.58
CA ALA A 158 -9.11 8.16 -15.52
C ALA A 158 -10.10 7.23 -14.83
N GLY A 159 -10.82 7.72 -13.82
CA GLY A 159 -11.74 6.91 -13.02
C GLY A 159 -12.35 7.67 -11.85
N PRO A 160 -13.04 6.97 -10.94
CA PRO A 160 -13.66 7.57 -9.77
C PRO A 160 -12.68 8.38 -8.93
N GLY A 161 -13.15 9.50 -8.37
CA GLY A 161 -12.35 10.38 -7.51
C GLY A 161 -11.30 11.24 -8.24
N LEU A 162 -10.97 10.93 -9.50
CA LEU A 162 -10.13 11.76 -10.35
C LEU A 162 -11.01 12.78 -11.08
N ARG A 163 -10.70 14.07 -10.91
CA ARG A 163 -11.41 15.13 -11.65
C ARG A 163 -11.11 14.94 -13.14
N THR A 164 -12.14 14.64 -13.93
CA THR A 164 -12.00 14.58 -15.39
C THR A 164 -11.71 15.99 -15.90
N PRO A 165 -10.67 16.21 -16.72
CA PRO A 165 -10.65 17.40 -17.56
C PRO A 165 -11.89 17.37 -18.47
N PRO A 166 -12.53 18.52 -18.78
CA PRO A 166 -13.67 18.56 -19.69
C PRO A 166 -13.26 17.96 -21.04
N ARG A 167 -13.88 16.85 -21.45
CA ARG A 167 -13.57 16.18 -22.72
C ARG A 167 -14.62 16.52 -23.76
N ASP A 168 -14.18 16.84 -24.99
CA ASP A 168 -15.01 17.14 -26.15
C ASP A 168 -16.06 16.03 -26.39
N PRO A 169 -17.36 16.35 -26.47
CA PRO A 169 -18.44 15.38 -26.65
C PRO A 169 -18.36 14.51 -27.92
N ARG A 170 -17.44 14.79 -28.87
CA ARG A 170 -17.38 14.09 -30.17
C ARG A 170 -16.77 12.69 -30.17
N THR A 171 -16.24 12.18 -29.06
CA THR A 171 -15.58 10.85 -29.01
C THR A 171 -16.33 9.76 -28.24
N GLN A 172 -17.60 9.94 -27.90
CA GLN A 172 -18.40 8.86 -27.29
C GLN A 172 -18.74 7.76 -28.32
N ARG A 173 -17.81 6.82 -28.53
CA ARG A 173 -18.10 5.52 -29.17
C ARG A 173 -18.33 4.49 -28.06
N LYS A 174 -19.61 4.20 -27.82
CA LYS A 174 -20.21 3.06 -27.08
C LYS A 174 -19.35 2.47 -25.95
N ALA A 175 -19.43 3.08 -24.77
CA ALA A 175 -19.13 2.39 -23.52
C ALA A 175 -20.24 1.35 -23.24
N ALA A 176 -19.83 0.12 -22.89
CA ALA A 176 -20.72 -0.92 -22.41
C ALA A 176 -21.48 -0.44 -21.16
N PRO A 177 -22.71 -0.94 -20.90
CA PRO A 177 -23.53 -0.44 -19.80
C PRO A 177 -22.81 -0.63 -18.47
N ALA A 178 -22.76 0.45 -17.69
CA ALA A 178 -22.23 0.48 -16.34
C ALA A 178 -22.83 -0.67 -15.52
N ARG A 179 -21.98 -1.60 -15.09
CA ARG A 179 -22.36 -2.61 -14.12
C ARG A 179 -22.68 -1.86 -12.82
N LYS A 180 -23.90 -2.06 -12.31
CA LYS A 180 -24.34 -1.44 -11.04
C LYS A 180 -23.30 -1.72 -9.95
N PRO A 181 -23.00 -0.74 -9.07
CA PRO A 181 -22.09 -0.95 -7.96
C PRO A 181 -22.57 -2.16 -7.15
N HIS A 182 -21.73 -3.19 -7.04
CA HIS A 182 -21.97 -4.26 -6.11
C HIS A 182 -21.92 -3.65 -4.70
N PRO A 183 -22.91 -3.93 -3.83
CA PRO A 183 -22.81 -3.52 -2.44
C PRO A 183 -21.57 -4.19 -1.84
N SER A 184 -20.64 -3.36 -1.37
CA SER A 184 -19.49 -3.74 -0.57
C SER A 184 -19.98 -4.64 0.58
N VAL A 185 -19.72 -5.95 0.47
CA VAL A 185 -19.91 -6.87 1.59
C VAL A 185 -18.87 -6.46 2.62
N HIS A 186 -19.36 -5.92 3.74
CA HIS A 186 -18.61 -5.41 4.88
C HIS A 186 -17.29 -6.17 5.13
N ALA A 187 -16.18 -5.62 4.63
CA ALA A 187 -14.86 -6.03 5.08
C ALA A 187 -14.71 -5.57 6.54
N PRO A 188 -14.27 -6.44 7.46
CA PRO A 188 -14.07 -6.05 8.85
C PRO A 188 -13.04 -4.92 8.94
N PRO A 189 -13.19 -3.97 9.89
CA PRO A 189 -12.27 -2.85 10.08
C PRO A 189 -10.81 -3.30 10.12
N LEU A 190 -9.89 -2.46 9.66
CA LEU A 190 -8.44 -2.76 9.58
C LEU A 190 -7.88 -3.35 10.89
N VAL A 191 -8.37 -2.89 12.04
CA VAL A 191 -8.02 -3.38 13.37
C VAL A 191 -8.41 -4.85 13.58
N GLU A 192 -9.60 -5.25 13.13
CA GLU A 192 -10.05 -6.65 13.20
C GLU A 192 -9.21 -7.55 12.30
N GLN A 193 -8.81 -7.08 11.12
CA GLN A 193 -7.92 -7.83 10.23
C GLN A 193 -6.52 -8.01 10.86
N MET A 194 -5.98 -6.97 11.49
CA MET A 194 -4.71 -7.04 12.21
C MET A 194 -4.77 -7.98 13.42
N MET A 195 -5.88 -7.96 14.18
CA MET A 195 -6.11 -8.90 15.28
C MET A 195 -6.19 -10.35 14.78
N ALA A 196 -6.89 -10.58 13.67
CA ALA A 196 -6.99 -11.91 13.05
C ALA A 196 -5.62 -12.39 12.55
N GLY A 197 -4.83 -11.50 11.94
CA GLY A 197 -3.46 -11.78 11.51
C GLY A 197 -2.54 -12.14 12.68
N LEU A 198 -2.62 -11.39 13.78
CA LEU A 198 -1.87 -11.69 15.00
C LEU A 198 -2.27 -13.06 15.55
N ARG A 199 -3.57 -13.32 15.73
CA ARG A 199 -4.07 -14.60 16.25
C ARG A 199 -3.60 -15.79 15.42
N ASN A 200 -3.76 -15.74 14.10
CA ASN A 200 -3.31 -16.80 13.19
C ASN A 200 -1.78 -17.02 13.28
N SER A 201 -1.01 -15.96 13.49
CA SER A 201 0.45 -16.04 13.66
C SER A 201 0.84 -16.69 14.98
N LEU A 202 0.09 -16.40 16.06
CA LEU A 202 0.29 -17.04 17.37
C LEU A 202 -0.05 -18.53 17.31
N ASP A 203 -1.18 -18.90 16.70
CA ASP A 203 -1.61 -20.30 16.52
C ASP A 203 -0.57 -21.12 15.74
N LYS A 204 0.02 -20.51 14.70
CA LYS A 204 1.07 -21.13 13.87
C LYS A 204 2.47 -21.06 14.48
N ARG A 205 2.62 -20.40 15.64
CA ARG A 205 3.91 -20.10 16.27
C ARG A 205 4.89 -19.37 15.33
N ASP A 206 4.38 -18.60 14.37
CA ASP A 206 5.18 -17.77 13.48
C ASP A 206 5.62 -16.50 14.21
N ARG A 207 6.83 -16.55 14.77
CA ARG A 207 7.39 -15.45 15.57
C ARG A 207 7.58 -14.16 14.77
N ALA A 208 7.92 -14.26 13.48
CA ALA A 208 8.19 -13.10 12.64
C ALA A 208 6.89 -12.35 12.31
N SER A 209 5.86 -13.07 11.89
CA SER A 209 4.54 -12.50 11.62
C SER A 209 3.86 -12.03 12.91
N ALA A 210 3.97 -12.77 14.01
CA ALA A 210 3.43 -12.36 15.30
C ALA A 210 4.06 -11.03 15.77
N LYS A 211 5.38 -10.88 15.63
CA LYS A 211 6.08 -9.61 15.94
C LYS A 211 5.61 -8.48 15.02
N HIS A 212 5.46 -8.75 13.72
CA HIS A 212 4.98 -7.75 12.75
C HIS A 212 3.59 -7.20 13.13
N PHE A 213 2.61 -8.08 13.35
CA PHE A 213 1.26 -7.66 13.70
C PHE A 213 1.19 -7.01 15.09
N ALA A 214 1.94 -7.51 16.07
CA ALA A 214 1.99 -6.92 17.41
C ALA A 214 2.52 -5.48 17.38
N THR A 215 3.59 -5.21 16.63
CA THR A 215 4.14 -3.85 16.46
C THR A 215 3.12 -2.90 15.82
N ARG A 216 2.34 -3.37 14.84
CA ARG A 216 1.33 -2.53 14.16
C ARG A 216 0.07 -2.31 14.99
N LEU A 217 -0.29 -3.23 15.88
CA LEU A 217 -1.44 -3.10 16.78
C LEU A 217 -1.17 -2.18 17.98
N ARG A 218 0.08 -2.05 18.42
CA ARG A 218 0.45 -1.29 19.63
C ARG A 218 -0.03 0.18 19.64
N PRO A 219 0.09 0.96 18.54
CA PRO A 219 -0.40 2.34 18.50
C PRO A 219 -1.91 2.47 18.70
N TYR A 220 -2.69 1.41 18.41
CA TYR A 220 -4.14 1.42 18.57
C TYR A 220 -4.59 1.31 20.04
N LEU A 221 -3.68 1.06 20.99
CA LEU A 221 -4.02 1.12 22.41
C LEU A 221 -4.17 2.54 22.91
N SER A 222 -3.45 3.49 22.32
CA SER A 222 -3.38 4.89 22.73
C SER A 222 -4.20 5.84 21.84
N THR A 223 -4.96 5.29 20.88
CA THR A 223 -5.79 6.10 19.98
C THR A 223 -7.23 6.18 20.48
N ASP A 224 -7.90 7.28 20.15
CA ASP A 224 -9.33 7.50 20.38
C ASP A 224 -10.20 7.09 19.18
N ASP A 225 -9.63 6.36 18.20
CA ASP A 225 -10.39 5.79 17.10
C ASP A 225 -11.54 4.90 17.63
N PRO A 226 -12.81 5.14 17.24
CA PRO A 226 -13.95 4.40 17.77
C PRO A 226 -13.88 2.89 17.54
N GLY A 227 -13.25 2.45 16.44
CA GLY A 227 -13.00 1.04 16.15
C GLY A 227 -11.95 0.45 17.09
N ALA A 228 -10.85 1.16 17.30
CA ALA A 228 -9.81 0.75 18.25
C ALA A 228 -10.32 0.72 19.70
N VAL A 229 -11.14 1.70 20.12
CA VAL A 229 -11.77 1.74 21.44
C VAL A 229 -12.62 0.49 21.67
N ARG A 230 -13.43 0.09 20.67
CA ARG A 230 -14.28 -1.10 20.74
C ARG A 230 -13.50 -2.41 20.91
N HIS A 231 -12.26 -2.45 20.41
CA HIS A 231 -11.43 -3.67 20.41
C HIS A 231 -10.25 -3.62 21.38
N ARG A 232 -10.09 -2.55 22.16
CA ARG A 232 -8.90 -2.28 22.99
C ARG A 232 -8.54 -3.44 23.92
N THR A 233 -9.52 -4.00 24.64
CA THR A 233 -9.31 -5.16 25.52
C THR A 233 -8.77 -6.37 24.76
N ARG A 234 -9.33 -6.65 23.58
CA ARG A 234 -8.94 -7.79 22.75
C ARG A 234 -7.56 -7.61 22.12
N ILE A 235 -7.20 -6.38 21.79
CA ILE A 235 -5.84 -6.02 21.35
C ILE A 235 -4.84 -6.26 22.50
N GLN A 236 -5.17 -5.83 23.74
CA GLN A 236 -4.31 -6.05 24.91
C GLN A 236 -4.07 -7.53 25.20
N GLU A 237 -5.11 -8.35 25.13
CA GLU A 237 -5.01 -9.81 25.32
C GLU A 237 -4.07 -10.45 24.29
N LEU A 238 -4.27 -10.15 23.00
CA LEU A 238 -3.44 -10.69 21.92
C LEU A 238 -1.97 -10.23 22.02
N LEU A 239 -1.73 -8.97 22.40
CA LEU A 239 -0.37 -8.45 22.62
C LEU A 239 0.30 -9.09 23.84
N THR A 240 -0.46 -9.41 24.88
CA THR A 240 0.04 -10.12 26.06
C THR A 240 0.47 -11.54 25.70
N GLU A 241 -0.35 -12.27 24.94
CA GLU A 241 -0.02 -13.62 24.49
C GLU A 241 1.17 -13.61 23.50
N ALA A 242 1.21 -12.63 22.60
CA ALA A 242 2.37 -12.42 21.72
C ALA A 242 3.65 -12.17 22.52
N THR A 243 3.60 -11.40 23.60
CA THR A 243 4.75 -11.14 24.47
C THR A 243 5.22 -12.42 25.18
N ARG A 244 4.28 -13.28 25.61
CA ARG A 244 4.57 -14.58 26.22
C ARG A 244 5.29 -15.52 25.24
N LEU A 245 4.83 -15.58 23.99
CA LEU A 245 5.43 -16.40 22.94
C LEU A 245 6.77 -15.86 22.44
N LEU A 246 6.91 -14.54 22.30
CA LEU A 246 8.11 -13.89 21.76
C LEU A 246 9.24 -13.72 22.79
N GLY A 247 8.94 -13.83 24.08
CA GLY A 247 9.88 -13.60 25.18
C GLY A 247 10.10 -12.10 25.45
N ARG A 248 10.13 -11.73 26.74
CA ARG A 248 10.20 -10.32 27.21
C ARG A 248 11.34 -9.51 26.55
N SER A 249 12.49 -10.13 26.28
CA SER A 249 13.65 -9.44 25.69
C SER A 249 13.52 -9.09 24.20
N SER A 250 12.52 -9.57 23.45
CA SER A 250 12.36 -9.19 22.01
C SER A 250 11.43 -8.00 21.78
N VAL A 251 10.68 -7.60 22.81
CA VAL A 251 9.59 -6.62 22.73
C VAL A 251 9.95 -5.27 23.37
N ASP A 252 10.90 -5.27 24.31
CA ASP A 252 11.39 -4.05 25.00
C ASP A 252 12.71 -3.49 24.43
N SER A 253 13.49 -4.26 23.66
CA SER A 253 14.76 -3.79 23.06
C SER A 253 14.62 -2.77 21.92
N LEU A 254 13.45 -2.15 21.77
CA LEU A 254 13.23 -0.98 20.91
C LEU A 254 12.66 0.22 21.66
N ILE A 255 12.76 0.23 23.00
CA ILE A 255 12.39 1.36 23.86
C ILE A 255 13.62 1.78 24.69
N MET A 256 14.52 2.52 24.05
CA MET A 256 15.52 3.36 24.72
C MET A 256 15.70 4.60 23.82
N MET A 257 14.67 5.44 23.73
CA MET A 257 14.75 6.85 23.29
C MET A 257 13.36 7.51 23.34
N ILE A 258 12.79 7.60 24.55
CA ILE A 258 11.86 8.70 24.86
C ILE A 258 12.29 9.20 26.24
N PRO A 259 12.90 10.40 26.37
CA PRO A 259 13.17 10.95 27.68
C PRO A 259 11.83 11.29 28.35
N ASN A 260 11.61 10.73 29.54
CA ASN A 260 10.59 11.17 30.47
C ASN A 260 10.78 12.67 30.72
N LYS A 261 9.84 13.49 30.25
CA LYS A 261 9.75 14.88 30.68
C LYS A 261 9.06 14.87 32.06
N PRO A 262 9.69 15.36 33.14
CA PRO A 262 9.01 15.48 34.42
C PRO A 262 7.85 16.47 34.28
N VAL A 263 6.71 16.09 34.84
CA VAL A 263 5.55 16.95 35.01
C VAL A 263 5.80 17.80 36.26
N ASP A 264 5.92 19.10 36.08
CA ASP A 264 5.98 20.03 37.22
C ASP A 264 4.66 20.02 37.99
N PRO A 265 4.69 20.05 39.34
CA PRO A 265 3.48 20.12 40.14
C PRO A 265 2.80 21.49 40.01
N PRO A 266 1.47 21.56 40.17
CA PRO A 266 0.72 22.80 40.03
C PRO A 266 1.09 23.78 41.13
N SER A 267 1.42 25.01 40.73
CA SER A 267 1.66 26.13 41.62
C SER A 267 0.40 26.42 42.45
N THR A 268 0.52 26.28 43.76
CA THR A 268 -0.48 26.77 44.71
C THR A 268 -0.36 28.29 44.80
N SER A 269 -1.33 29.00 44.25
CA SER A 269 -1.59 30.40 44.55
C SER A 269 -2.05 30.53 46.00
N SER A 270 -1.28 31.25 46.81
CA SER A 270 -1.73 31.77 48.10
C SER A 270 -2.07 33.25 47.92
N THR A 271 -3.24 33.60 48.44
CA THR A 271 -3.71 34.96 48.81
C THR A 271 -2.69 35.75 49.62
#